data_AF-A0A6L5F1S3-F1
#
_entry.id   AF-A0A6L5F1S3-F1
#
_cell.length_a   1.000
_cell.length_b   1.000
_cell.length_c   1.000
_cell.angle_alpha   90.00
_cell.angle_beta   90.00
_cell.angle_gamma   90.00
#
_symmetry.space_group_name_H-M   'P 1'
#
loop_
_entity.id
_entity.type
_entity.pdbx_description
1 polymer ?
#
loop_
_entity_poly.entity_id
_entity_poly.type
_entity_poly.pdbx_seq_one_letter_code
_entity_poly.pdbx_strand_id
1 'polypeptide(L)'
;MTAGYATRATLLTFHGPPRSSGQGADPQPGMLIPLLALVIPAALLGFLGGYRGWLPFWVSSVGTGEPHAVVPGALTAVLSFVLLVAGVALVYFVWVAHPQRDPLRMVGPLRTPFARGFFADALYDLVIVRGVAAAGRGTLRVDTDGIDATVVDSGRLARWLGALVRRTQTGNMQWYVTCVVVGAVALAVGAVVLT
;
A
#
# COMPACT_ATOMS: atom_id res chain seq x y z
N MET A 1 -18.20 -15.85 13.05
CA MET A 1 -16.92 -16.01 12.32
C MET A 1 -15.71 -15.93 13.23
N THR A 2 -15.54 -14.88 14.04
CA THR A 2 -14.40 -14.72 14.97
C THR A 2 -14.17 -15.92 15.88
N ALA A 3 -15.23 -16.40 16.54
CA ALA A 3 -15.18 -17.59 17.38
C ALA A 3 -14.70 -18.83 16.59
N GLY A 4 -15.21 -19.04 15.37
CA GLY A 4 -14.81 -20.15 14.52
C GLY A 4 -13.33 -20.09 14.10
N TYR A 5 -12.83 -18.91 13.71
CA TYR A 5 -11.42 -18.75 13.35
C TYR A 5 -10.49 -18.98 14.54
N ALA A 6 -10.81 -18.41 15.71
CA ALA A 6 -10.04 -18.60 16.93
C ALA A 6 -10.00 -20.07 17.35
N THR A 7 -11.15 -20.75 17.39
CA THR A 7 -11.23 -22.18 17.70
C THR A 7 -10.43 -23.02 16.70
N ARG A 8 -10.53 -22.73 15.39
CA ARG A 8 -9.74 -23.41 14.36
C ARG A 8 -8.23 -23.25 14.61
N ALA A 9 -7.77 -22.04 14.91
CA ALA A 9 -6.37 -21.77 15.18
C ALA A 9 -5.85 -22.53 16.42
N THR A 10 -6.61 -22.54 17.50
CA THR A 10 -6.27 -23.25 18.73
C THR A 10 -6.24 -24.77 18.54
N LEU A 11 -7.23 -25.33 17.83
CA LEU A 11 -7.28 -26.77 17.55
C LEU A 11 -6.14 -27.21 16.63
N LEU A 12 -5.89 -26.48 15.53
CA LEU A 12 -4.87 -26.87 14.55
C LEU A 12 -3.43 -26.70 15.06
N THR A 13 -3.21 -25.75 15.98
CA THR A 13 -1.87 -25.45 16.55
C THR A 13 -1.53 -26.35 17.74
N PHE A 14 -2.47 -26.55 18.68
CA PHE A 14 -2.18 -27.24 19.95
C PHE A 14 -2.76 -28.66 20.05
N HIS A 15 -3.86 -28.95 19.36
CA HIS A 15 -4.57 -30.24 19.50
C HIS A 15 -4.47 -31.12 18.24
N GLY A 16 -3.87 -30.61 17.17
CA GLY A 16 -3.67 -31.35 15.92
C GLY A 16 -2.47 -32.30 15.97
N PRO A 17 -2.40 -33.28 15.06
CA PRO A 17 -1.24 -34.14 14.95
C PRO A 17 0.03 -33.33 14.62
N PRO A 18 1.19 -33.70 15.18
CA PRO A 18 2.44 -32.99 14.93
C PRO A 18 2.78 -33.02 13.43
N ARG A 19 3.08 -31.85 12.88
CA ARG A 19 3.43 -31.67 11.46
C ARG A 19 4.92 -31.38 11.23
N SER A 20 5.67 -31.12 12.30
CA SER A 20 7.11 -30.87 12.30
C SER A 20 7.85 -31.94 13.08
N SER A 21 9.06 -32.28 12.64
CA SER A 21 9.96 -33.23 13.31
C SER A 21 10.68 -32.66 14.53
N GLY A 22 10.66 -31.34 14.73
CA GLY A 22 11.23 -30.68 15.92
C GLY A 22 10.29 -30.75 17.12
N GLN A 23 10.84 -31.09 18.30
CA GLN A 23 10.15 -30.94 19.58
C GLN A 23 9.95 -29.46 19.91
N GLY A 24 8.75 -29.10 20.35
CA GLY A 24 8.45 -27.74 20.82
C GLY A 24 9.32 -27.41 22.03
N ALA A 25 10.06 -26.31 21.95
CA ALA A 25 10.83 -25.81 23.09
C ALA A 25 9.88 -25.17 24.11
N ASP A 26 10.05 -25.49 25.38
CA ASP A 26 9.29 -24.84 26.45
C ASP A 26 9.63 -23.34 26.52
N PRO A 27 8.61 -22.47 26.71
CA PRO A 27 8.83 -21.04 26.76
C PRO A 27 9.70 -20.67 27.96
N GLN A 28 10.74 -19.87 27.71
CA GLN A 28 11.60 -19.37 28.78
C GLN A 28 10.80 -18.46 29.73
N PRO A 29 11.10 -18.45 31.05
CA PRO A 29 10.37 -17.64 32.02
C PRO A 29 10.26 -16.15 31.67
N GLY A 30 11.24 -15.61 30.93
CA GLY A 30 11.21 -14.23 30.42
C GLY A 30 10.07 -13.94 29.43
N MET A 31 9.54 -14.94 28.72
CA MET A 31 8.38 -14.80 27.84
C MET A 31 7.04 -14.89 28.60
N LEU A 32 7.02 -15.51 29.79
CA LEU A 32 5.80 -15.64 30.60
C LEU A 32 5.42 -14.33 31.28
N ILE A 33 6.41 -13.50 31.63
CA ILE A 33 6.17 -12.23 32.34
C ILE A 33 5.28 -11.29 31.50
N PRO A 34 5.58 -10.98 30.22
CA PRO A 34 4.71 -10.15 29.40
C PRO A 34 3.32 -10.77 29.17
N LEU A 35 3.24 -12.09 29.03
CA LEU A 35 1.98 -12.79 28.82
C LEU A 35 1.06 -12.65 30.03
N LEU A 36 1.59 -12.91 31.24
CA LEU A 36 0.84 -12.74 32.49
C LEU A 36 0.47 -11.27 32.72
N ALA A 37 1.37 -10.35 32.43
CA ALA A 37 1.12 -8.91 32.52
C ALA A 37 -0.02 -8.44 31.61
N LEU A 38 -0.31 -9.15 30.51
CA LEU A 38 -1.43 -8.85 29.62
C LEU A 38 -2.71 -9.63 29.98
N VAL A 39 -2.59 -10.89 30.40
CA VAL A 39 -3.74 -11.75 30.77
C VAL A 39 -4.46 -11.21 32.00
N ILE A 40 -3.73 -10.75 33.01
CA ILE A 40 -4.33 -10.25 34.26
C ILE A 40 -5.24 -9.03 33.99
N PRO A 41 -4.77 -7.94 33.34
CA PRO A 41 -5.64 -6.83 32.99
C PRO A 41 -6.80 -7.23 32.07
N ALA A 42 -6.58 -8.09 31.07
CA ALA A 42 -7.65 -8.54 30.19
C ALA A 42 -8.78 -9.27 30.95
N ALA A 43 -8.42 -10.13 31.90
CA ALA A 43 -9.38 -10.83 32.76
C ALA A 43 -10.09 -9.86 33.72
N LEU A 44 -9.34 -8.95 34.35
CA LEU A 44 -9.91 -7.93 35.24
C LEU A 44 -10.86 -7.00 34.50
N LEU A 45 -10.52 -6.56 33.30
CA LEU A 45 -11.38 -5.73 32.44
C LEU A 45 -12.67 -6.45 32.07
N GLY A 46 -12.62 -7.76 31.79
CA GLY A 46 -13.82 -8.56 31.55
C GLY A 46 -14.73 -8.62 32.79
N PHE A 47 -14.14 -8.80 33.97
CA PHE A 47 -14.88 -8.84 35.24
C PHE A 47 -15.47 -7.47 35.62
N LEU A 48 -14.66 -6.41 35.58
CA LEU A 48 -15.05 -5.02 35.84
C LEU A 48 -16.07 -4.51 34.83
N GLY A 49 -15.95 -4.90 33.56
CA GLY A 49 -16.94 -4.61 32.52
C GLY A 49 -18.34 -5.13 32.85
N GLY A 50 -18.43 -6.29 33.51
CA GLY A 50 -19.71 -6.83 33.98
C GLY A 50 -20.34 -6.04 35.14
N TYR A 51 -19.57 -5.17 35.82
CA TYR A 51 -20.07 -4.36 36.92
C TYR A 51 -20.96 -3.23 36.42
N ARG A 52 -22.17 -3.14 36.98
CA ARG A 52 -23.21 -2.19 36.56
C ARG A 52 -22.69 -0.75 36.73
N GLY A 53 -22.46 -0.05 35.62
CA GLY A 53 -22.05 1.36 35.58
C GLY A 53 -20.60 1.62 35.17
N TRP A 54 -19.69 0.64 35.23
CA TRP A 54 -18.28 0.84 34.86
C TRP A 54 -18.11 1.02 33.35
N LEU A 55 -18.69 0.13 32.54
CA LEU A 55 -18.68 0.22 31.07
C LEU A 55 -19.39 1.48 30.55
N PRO A 56 -20.62 1.80 31.00
CA PRO A 56 -21.30 3.04 30.61
C PRO A 56 -20.50 4.31 30.91
N PHE A 57 -19.85 4.38 32.08
CA PHE A 57 -18.99 5.51 32.47
C PHE A 57 -17.84 5.73 31.48
N TRP A 58 -17.13 4.68 31.09
CA TRP A 58 -16.04 4.79 30.11
C TRP A 58 -16.53 5.13 28.71
N VAL A 59 -17.63 4.52 28.26
CA VAL A 59 -18.18 4.74 26.92
C VAL A 59 -18.72 6.17 26.77
N SER A 60 -19.42 6.68 27.78
CA SER A 60 -19.92 8.06 27.78
C SER A 60 -18.80 9.10 27.86
N SER A 61 -17.64 8.73 28.40
CA SER A 61 -16.47 9.62 28.50
C SER A 61 -15.71 9.79 27.18
N VAL A 62 -15.95 8.91 26.21
CA VAL A 62 -15.25 8.89 24.91
C VAL A 62 -16.14 9.41 23.76
N GLY A 63 -17.46 9.43 23.91
CA GLY A 63 -18.41 9.86 22.88
C GLY A 63 -18.91 11.31 23.08
N THR A 64 -18.84 12.14 22.03
CA THR A 64 -19.33 13.53 22.01
C THR A 64 -20.78 13.68 21.52
N GLY A 65 -21.58 12.60 21.54
CA GLY A 65 -22.95 12.62 21.00
C GLY A 65 -23.94 11.96 21.95
N GLU A 66 -25.20 12.44 21.90
CA GLU A 66 -26.34 11.87 22.62
C GLU A 66 -26.30 10.33 22.57
N PRO A 67 -26.23 9.65 23.73
CA PRO A 67 -26.15 8.21 23.79
C PRO A 67 -27.49 7.66 23.30
N HIS A 68 -27.57 7.37 22.00
CA HIS A 68 -28.59 6.48 21.49
C HIS A 68 -28.37 5.17 22.23
N ALA A 69 -29.24 4.92 23.21
CA ALA A 69 -29.12 3.85 24.15
C ALA A 69 -29.38 2.52 23.42
N VAL A 70 -28.38 2.07 22.65
CA VAL A 70 -28.24 0.68 22.24
C VAL A 70 -27.80 -0.06 23.50
N VAL A 71 -28.70 -0.12 24.49
CA VAL A 71 -28.51 -0.95 25.67
C VAL A 71 -28.62 -2.37 25.16
N PRO A 72 -27.57 -3.20 25.30
CA PRO A 72 -27.66 -4.60 24.93
C PRO A 72 -28.80 -5.24 25.74
N GLY A 73 -29.95 -5.44 25.09
CA GLY A 73 -31.06 -6.14 25.71
C GLY A 73 -30.68 -7.59 25.95
N ALA A 74 -31.31 -8.24 26.94
CA ALA A 74 -31.08 -9.64 27.24
C ALA A 74 -31.16 -10.54 25.99
N LEU A 75 -32.10 -10.23 25.07
CA LEU A 75 -32.23 -10.90 23.79
C LEU A 75 -30.96 -10.79 22.93
N THR A 76 -30.40 -9.59 22.76
CA THR A 76 -29.18 -9.38 21.96
C THR A 76 -27.96 -10.06 22.57
N ALA A 77 -27.86 -10.08 23.90
CA ALA A 77 -26.79 -10.77 24.62
C ALA A 77 -26.91 -12.29 24.44
N VAL A 78 -28.11 -12.86 24.63
CA VAL A 78 -28.38 -14.29 24.42
C VAL A 78 -28.13 -14.69 22.97
N LEU A 79 -28.63 -13.92 21.99
CA LEU A 79 -28.39 -14.19 20.58
C LEU A 79 -26.89 -14.16 20.25
N SER A 80 -26.16 -13.16 20.74
CA SER A 80 -24.71 -13.07 20.54
C SER A 80 -23.97 -14.26 21.14
N PHE A 81 -24.37 -14.69 22.34
CA PHE A 81 -23.81 -15.85 23.01
C PHE A 81 -24.11 -17.15 22.26
N VAL A 82 -25.36 -17.35 21.80
CA VAL A 82 -25.76 -18.50 20.98
C VAL A 82 -24.97 -18.56 19.68
N LEU A 83 -24.80 -17.43 18.98
CA LEU A 83 -24.01 -17.36 17.75
C LEU A 83 -22.51 -17.64 18.01
N LEU A 84 -21.99 -17.19 19.15
CA LEU A 84 -20.63 -17.51 19.59
C LEU A 84 -20.48 -19.01 19.79
N VAL A 85 -21.35 -19.63 20.59
CA VAL A 85 -21.32 -21.08 20.88
C VAL A 85 -21.52 -21.90 19.61
N ALA A 86 -22.46 -21.51 18.74
CA ALA A 86 -22.69 -22.15 17.45
C ALA A 86 -21.44 -22.10 16.55
N GLY A 87 -20.74 -20.97 16.52
CA GLY A 87 -19.49 -20.82 15.78
C GLY A 87 -18.36 -21.72 16.29
N VAL A 88 -18.22 -21.85 17.62
CA VAL A 88 -17.26 -22.77 18.25
C VAL A 88 -17.64 -24.22 17.94
N ALA A 89 -18.89 -24.59 18.19
CA ALA A 89 -19.41 -25.93 18.02
C ALA A 89 -19.26 -26.43 16.57
N LEU A 90 -19.62 -25.60 15.59
CA LEU A 90 -19.50 -25.93 14.17
C LEU A 90 -18.06 -26.33 13.80
N VAL A 91 -17.09 -25.51 14.21
CA VAL A 91 -15.67 -25.78 13.90
C VAL A 91 -15.16 -26.99 14.67
N TYR A 92 -15.53 -27.13 15.94
CA TYR A 92 -15.14 -28.26 16.77
C TYR A 92 -15.65 -29.59 16.21
N PHE A 93 -16.94 -29.69 15.86
CA PHE A 93 -17.51 -30.92 15.31
C PHE A 93 -16.88 -31.32 13.97
N VAL A 94 -16.62 -30.35 13.09
CA VAL A 94 -15.93 -30.63 11.82
C VAL A 94 -14.48 -31.08 12.05
N TRP A 95 -13.80 -30.52 13.03
CA TRP A 95 -12.46 -30.95 13.41
C TRP A 95 -12.46 -32.37 13.98
N VAL A 96 -13.37 -32.70 14.90
CA VAL A 96 -13.49 -34.06 15.48
C VAL A 96 -13.78 -35.11 14.40
N ALA A 97 -14.64 -34.79 13.42
CA ALA A 97 -14.92 -35.68 12.30
C ALA A 97 -13.67 -35.97 11.44
N HIS A 98 -12.80 -34.97 11.25
CA HIS A 98 -11.60 -35.08 10.43
C HIS A 98 -10.39 -34.34 11.02
N PRO A 99 -9.74 -34.85 12.08
CA PRO A 99 -8.72 -34.09 12.85
C PRO A 99 -7.46 -33.74 12.05
N GLN A 100 -7.19 -34.51 11.00
CA GLN A 100 -6.05 -34.34 10.10
C GLN A 100 -6.28 -33.26 9.03
N ARG A 101 -7.55 -32.85 8.84
CA ARG A 101 -7.95 -31.93 7.78
C ARG A 101 -8.34 -30.58 8.35
N ASP A 102 -8.12 -29.55 7.56
CA ASP A 102 -8.51 -28.19 7.88
C ASP A 102 -10.05 -28.04 7.86
N PRO A 103 -10.70 -27.60 8.96
CA PRO A 103 -12.14 -27.35 9.00
C PRO A 103 -12.62 -26.36 7.93
N LEU A 104 -11.75 -25.47 7.43
CA LEU A 104 -12.09 -24.47 6.41
C LEU A 104 -12.51 -25.09 5.06
N ARG A 105 -12.31 -26.40 4.86
CA ARG A 105 -12.83 -27.12 3.68
C ARG A 105 -14.35 -27.04 3.55
N MET A 106 -15.08 -26.86 4.65
CA MET A 106 -16.55 -26.69 4.63
C MET A 106 -17.02 -25.50 3.76
N VAL A 107 -16.14 -24.53 3.54
CA VAL A 107 -16.44 -23.29 2.79
C VAL A 107 -16.36 -23.51 1.26
N GLY A 108 -15.81 -24.63 0.81
CA GLY A 108 -15.79 -25.02 -0.61
C GLY A 108 -15.06 -24.02 -1.52
N PRO A 109 -15.67 -23.58 -2.64
CA PRO A 109 -15.01 -22.75 -3.65
C PRO A 109 -14.62 -21.36 -3.13
N LEU A 110 -15.30 -20.87 -2.08
CA LEU A 110 -14.99 -19.59 -1.45
C LEU A 110 -13.69 -19.62 -0.62
N ARG A 111 -13.06 -20.79 -0.44
CA ARG A 111 -11.77 -20.90 0.24
C ARG A 111 -10.66 -20.12 -0.49
N THR A 112 -10.64 -20.15 -1.82
CA THR A 112 -9.62 -19.48 -2.64
C THR A 112 -9.63 -17.96 -2.47
N PRO A 113 -10.77 -17.25 -2.63
CA PRO A 113 -10.79 -15.80 -2.40
C PRO A 113 -10.44 -15.43 -0.96
N PHE A 114 -10.92 -16.17 0.05
CA PHE A 114 -10.58 -15.89 1.45
C PHE A 114 -9.09 -16.12 1.75
N ALA A 115 -8.49 -17.18 1.19
CA ALA A 115 -7.06 -17.44 1.33
C ALA A 115 -6.17 -16.38 0.65
N ARG A 116 -6.72 -15.65 -0.33
CA ARG A 116 -6.03 -14.54 -1.02
C ARG A 116 -6.44 -13.16 -0.50
N GLY A 117 -7.03 -13.06 0.70
CA GLY A 117 -7.44 -11.78 1.29
C GLY A 117 -8.43 -11.01 0.42
N PHE A 118 -9.38 -11.72 -0.21
CA PHE A 118 -10.33 -11.16 -1.19
C PHE A 118 -9.67 -10.50 -2.41
N PHE A 119 -8.42 -10.87 -2.72
CA PHE A 119 -7.62 -10.24 -3.77
C PHE A 119 -7.38 -8.74 -3.54
N ALA A 120 -7.57 -8.23 -2.32
CA ALA A 120 -7.35 -6.82 -2.00
C ALA A 120 -5.90 -6.41 -2.27
N ASP A 121 -4.94 -7.27 -1.89
CA ASP A 121 -3.52 -7.03 -2.13
C ASP A 121 -3.18 -7.01 -3.63
N ALA A 122 -3.78 -7.92 -4.41
CA ALA A 122 -3.58 -8.00 -5.85
C ALA A 122 -4.18 -6.78 -6.57
N LEU A 123 -5.33 -6.29 -6.11
CA LEU A 123 -5.94 -5.07 -6.61
C LEU A 123 -5.08 -3.85 -6.27
N TYR A 124 -4.56 -3.77 -5.05
CA TYR A 124 -3.67 -2.70 -4.62
C TYR A 124 -2.35 -2.69 -5.42
N ASP A 125 -1.72 -3.86 -5.61
CA ASP A 125 -0.53 -3.99 -6.44
C ASP A 125 -0.80 -3.51 -7.88
N LEU A 126 -1.91 -3.95 -8.47
CA LEU A 126 -2.24 -3.62 -9.85
C LEU A 126 -2.55 -2.13 -10.03
N VAL A 127 -3.41 -1.57 -9.18
CA VAL A 127 -3.93 -0.21 -9.35
C VAL A 127 -2.96 0.83 -8.83
N ILE A 128 -2.47 0.64 -7.61
CA ILE A 128 -1.64 1.64 -6.92
C ILE A 128 -0.18 1.43 -7.27
N VAL A 129 0.38 0.26 -6.96
CA VAL A 129 1.84 0.05 -7.09
C VAL A 129 2.28 0.13 -8.55
N ARG A 130 1.67 -0.66 -9.43
CA ARG A 130 2.02 -0.66 -10.86
C ARG A 130 1.57 0.62 -11.56
N GLY A 131 0.45 1.20 -11.15
CA GLY A 131 -0.04 2.48 -11.68
C GLY A 131 0.95 3.62 -11.41
N VAL A 132 1.36 3.79 -10.16
CA VAL A 132 2.36 4.80 -9.77
C VAL A 132 3.71 4.53 -10.44
N ALA A 133 4.15 3.27 -10.50
CA ALA A 133 5.39 2.92 -11.19
C ALA A 133 5.34 3.22 -12.70
N ALA A 134 4.19 3.00 -13.35
CA ALA A 134 4.01 3.34 -14.75
C ALA A 134 4.01 4.86 -14.98
N ALA A 135 3.34 5.62 -14.11
CA ALA A 135 3.37 7.07 -14.15
C ALA A 135 4.80 7.62 -14.00
N GLY A 136 5.57 7.12 -13.02
CA GLY A 136 6.96 7.50 -12.82
C GLY A 136 7.85 7.22 -14.04
N ARG A 137 7.69 6.05 -14.68
CA ARG A 137 8.37 5.74 -15.95
C ARG A 137 7.95 6.67 -17.09
N GLY A 138 6.69 7.08 -17.12
CA GLY A 138 6.18 8.07 -18.07
C GLY A 138 6.86 9.43 -17.90
N THR A 139 6.91 9.92 -16.66
CA THR A 139 7.58 11.19 -16.34
C THR A 139 9.07 11.16 -16.71
N LEU A 140 9.77 10.06 -16.41
CA LEU A 140 11.19 9.93 -16.75
C LEU A 140 11.43 9.99 -18.26
N ARG A 141 10.56 9.38 -19.07
CA ARG A 141 10.65 9.47 -20.54
C ARG A 141 10.43 10.90 -21.04
N VAL A 142 9.45 11.62 -20.49
CA VAL A 142 9.20 13.01 -20.88
C VAL A 142 10.41 13.90 -20.56
N ASP A 143 11.04 13.67 -19.41
CA ASP A 143 12.23 14.42 -19.00
C ASP A 143 13.44 14.13 -19.90
N THR A 144 13.76 12.86 -20.09
CA THR A 144 14.95 12.43 -20.87
C THR A 144 14.78 12.64 -22.38
N ASP A 145 13.69 12.17 -22.97
CA ASP A 145 13.49 12.22 -24.42
C ASP A 145 12.92 13.56 -24.90
N GLY A 146 12.22 14.29 -24.02
CA GLY A 146 11.63 15.58 -24.35
C GLY A 146 12.52 16.74 -23.98
N ILE A 147 12.70 16.95 -22.67
CA ILE A 147 13.36 18.15 -22.14
C ILE A 147 14.87 18.08 -22.41
N ASP A 148 15.54 17.03 -21.95
CA ASP A 148 16.99 16.92 -22.06
C ASP A 148 17.42 16.87 -23.53
N ALA A 149 16.74 16.08 -24.37
CA ALA A 149 16.99 16.05 -25.82
C ALA A 149 16.89 17.44 -26.47
N THR A 150 15.85 18.22 -26.15
CA THR A 150 15.66 19.57 -26.69
C THR A 150 16.80 20.50 -26.26
N VAL A 151 17.21 20.43 -25.00
CA VAL A 151 18.31 21.26 -24.46
C VAL A 151 19.62 20.89 -25.15
N VAL A 152 19.97 19.60 -25.22
CA VAL A 152 21.23 19.16 -25.82
C VAL A 152 21.26 19.48 -27.32
N ASP A 153 20.17 19.31 -28.04
CA ASP A 153 20.10 19.59 -29.47
C ASP A 153 20.17 21.08 -29.78
N SER A 154 19.57 21.93 -28.95
CA SER A 154 19.76 23.39 -29.05
C SER A 154 21.25 23.77 -28.90
N GLY A 155 21.96 23.14 -27.96
CA GLY A 155 23.40 23.31 -27.78
C GLY A 155 24.22 22.77 -28.96
N ARG A 156 23.82 21.66 -29.58
CA ARG A 156 24.43 21.15 -30.83
C ARG A 156 24.24 22.13 -31.97
N LEU A 157 23.03 22.67 -32.15
CA LEU A 157 22.71 23.64 -33.20
C LEU A 157 23.54 24.92 -33.04
N ALA A 158 23.60 25.47 -31.83
CA ALA A 158 24.42 26.65 -31.55
C ALA A 158 25.89 26.42 -31.89
N ARG A 159 26.47 25.27 -31.51
CA ARG A 159 27.85 24.90 -31.86
C ARG A 159 28.04 24.73 -33.36
N TRP A 160 27.08 24.13 -34.06
CA TRP A 160 27.13 23.96 -35.50
C TRP A 160 27.12 25.30 -36.23
N LEU A 161 26.22 26.22 -35.84
CA LEU A 161 26.19 27.59 -36.38
C LEU A 161 27.49 28.33 -36.11
N GLY A 162 28.03 28.26 -34.88
CA GLY A 162 29.33 28.84 -34.55
C GLY A 162 30.48 28.25 -35.37
N ALA A 163 30.43 26.95 -35.69
CA ALA A 163 31.41 26.32 -36.56
C ALA A 163 31.30 26.78 -38.02
N LEU A 164 30.08 27.01 -38.52
CA LEU A 164 29.87 27.57 -39.85
C LEU A 164 30.40 29.00 -39.96
N VAL A 165 30.11 29.84 -38.96
CA VAL A 165 30.67 31.21 -38.87
C VAL A 165 32.20 31.17 -38.78
N ARG A 166 32.78 30.23 -38.04
CA ARG A 166 34.24 30.09 -37.97
C ARG A 166 34.86 29.74 -39.33
N ARG A 167 34.17 28.98 -40.20
CA ARG A 167 34.67 28.64 -41.54
C ARG A 167 34.74 29.85 -42.48
N THR A 168 33.91 30.87 -42.29
CA THR A 168 33.97 32.09 -43.12
C THR A 168 35.11 33.02 -42.72
N GLN A 169 35.71 32.81 -41.54
CA GLN A 169 36.89 33.52 -41.06
C GLN A 169 38.17 32.89 -41.66
N THR A 170 38.43 33.19 -42.93
CA THR A 170 39.58 32.64 -43.68
C THR A 170 40.90 33.37 -43.42
N GLY A 171 40.89 34.49 -42.67
CA GLY A 171 42.07 35.32 -42.42
C GLY A 171 42.51 36.18 -43.61
N ASN A 172 41.77 36.15 -44.73
CA ASN A 172 42.07 36.93 -45.92
C ASN A 172 41.49 38.36 -45.80
N MET A 173 42.35 39.38 -45.69
CA MET A 173 41.94 40.78 -45.59
C MET A 173 41.07 41.26 -46.76
N GLN A 174 41.35 40.79 -47.99
CA GLN A 174 40.60 41.17 -49.18
C GLN A 174 39.15 40.67 -49.13
N TRP A 175 38.94 39.47 -48.57
CA TRP A 175 37.60 38.92 -48.37
C TRP A 175 36.78 39.77 -47.39
N TYR A 176 37.39 40.21 -46.29
CA TYR A 176 36.72 41.07 -45.30
C TYR A 176 36.28 42.41 -45.88
N VAL A 177 37.17 43.11 -46.61
CA VAL A 177 36.85 44.39 -47.26
C VAL A 177 35.71 44.20 -48.26
N THR A 178 35.77 43.13 -49.07
CA THR A 178 34.72 42.81 -50.05
C THR A 178 33.37 42.59 -49.37
N CYS A 179 33.32 41.82 -48.28
CA CYS A 179 32.10 41.61 -47.52
C CYS A 179 31.52 42.90 -46.94
N VAL A 180 32.35 43.82 -46.44
CA VAL A 180 31.90 45.12 -45.90
C VAL A 180 31.27 45.99 -46.99
N VAL A 181 31.92 46.10 -48.16
CA VAL A 181 31.39 46.88 -49.29
C VAL A 181 30.06 46.29 -49.77
N VAL A 182 29.99 44.96 -49.96
CA VAL A 182 28.75 44.28 -50.34
C VAL A 182 27.64 44.50 -49.30
N GLY A 183 27.97 44.38 -48.01
CA GLY A 183 27.02 44.64 -46.92
C GLY A 183 26.50 46.08 -46.90
N ALA A 184 27.36 47.06 -47.11
CA ALA A 184 26.96 48.47 -47.18
C ALA A 184 26.03 48.76 -48.37
N VAL A 185 26.34 48.21 -49.55
CA VAL A 185 25.49 48.33 -50.74
C VAL A 185 24.13 47.65 -50.52
N ALA A 186 24.12 46.45 -49.95
CA ALA A 186 22.89 45.72 -49.66
C ALA A 186 21.98 46.47 -48.68
N LEU A 187 22.55 47.05 -47.61
CA LEU A 187 21.82 47.88 -46.66
C LEU A 187 21.27 49.16 -47.31
N ALA A 188 22.06 49.82 -48.16
CA ALA A 188 21.62 51.02 -48.88
C ALA A 188 20.47 50.73 -49.85
N VAL A 189 20.56 49.66 -50.64
CA VAL A 189 19.49 49.21 -51.53
C VAL A 189 18.25 48.80 -50.73
N GLY A 190 18.43 48.03 -49.66
CA GLY A 190 17.33 47.63 -48.78
C GLY A 190 16.60 48.84 -48.20
N ALA A 191 17.35 49.84 -47.70
CA ALA A 191 16.78 51.08 -47.20
C ALA A 191 15.97 51.81 -48.27
N VAL A 192 16.50 51.96 -49.49
CA VAL A 192 15.81 52.63 -50.61
C VAL A 192 14.55 51.88 -51.06
N VAL A 193 14.54 50.55 -51.00
CA VAL A 193 13.38 49.73 -51.41
C VAL A 193 12.29 49.68 -50.32
N LEU A 194 12.69 49.81 -49.05
CA LEU A 194 11.78 49.79 -47.89
C LEU A 194 11.21 51.17 -47.54
N THR A 195 11.80 52.26 -48.04
CA THR A 195 11.29 53.64 -47.95
C THR A 195 10.43 54.00 -49.16
#